data_AF-A0AAF0A0M8-F1
#
_entry.id   AF-A0AAF0A0M8-F1
#
_cell.length_a   1.000
_cell.length_b   1.000
_cell.length_c   1.000
_cell.angle_alpha   90.00
_cell.angle_beta   90.00
_cell.angle_gamma   90.00
#
_symmetry.space_group_name_H-M   'P 1'
#
loop_
_entity.id
_entity.type
_entity.pdbx_description
1 polymer ?
#
loop_
_entity_poly.entity_id
_entity_poly.type
_entity_poly.pdbx_seq_one_letter_code
_entity_poly.pdbx_strand_id
1 'polypeptide(L)' 'MSLAQVEAAYDDYTALRAFYGSEDWFHWRTQETEGLKAGILSEDQLYELICEHNDLLGRLLRLSSTMYRHL' A
#
# COMPACT_ATOMS: atom_id res chain seq x y z
N MET A 1 -8.09 5.46 -11.94
CA MET A 1 -6.63 5.26 -11.84
C MET A 1 -6.20 4.38 -13.01
N SER A 2 -5.25 4.84 -13.83
CA SER A 2 -4.71 4.06 -14.96
C SER A 2 -3.49 3.23 -14.53
N LEU A 3 -3.10 2.23 -15.33
CA LEU A 3 -1.91 1.40 -15.07
C LEU A 3 -0.65 2.26 -14.98
N ALA A 4 -0.47 3.23 -15.89
CA ALA A 4 0.68 4.14 -15.88
C ALA A 4 0.76 4.98 -14.60
N GLN A 5 -0.37 5.35 -14.00
CA GLN A 5 -0.39 6.06 -12.72
C GLN A 5 0.04 5.15 -11.56
N VAL A 6 -0.32 3.86 -11.61
CA VAL A 6 0.12 2.87 -10.62
C VAL A 6 1.61 2.63 -10.73
N GLU A 7 2.12 2.44 -11.94
CA GLU A 7 3.55 2.24 -12.19
C GLU A 7 4.38 3.43 -11.70
N ALA A 8 3.93 4.66 -11.97
CA ALA A 8 4.63 5.88 -11.54
C ALA A 8 4.66 6.07 -10.01
N ALA A 9 3.66 5.55 -9.29
CA ALA A 9 3.55 5.69 -7.83
C ALA A 9 4.02 4.43 -7.07
N TYR A 10 4.54 3.41 -7.76
CA TYR A 10 4.82 2.12 -7.14
C TYR A 10 5.99 2.15 -6.17
N ASP A 11 6.98 3.02 -6.42
CA ASP A 11 8.10 3.23 -5.51
C ASP A 11 7.62 3.83 -4.18
N ASP A 12 6.70 4.79 -4.23
CA ASP A 12 6.08 5.39 -3.04
C ASP A 12 5.29 4.34 -2.25
N TYR A 13 4.52 3.49 -2.93
CA TYR A 13 3.84 2.37 -2.27
C TYR A 13 4.82 1.42 -1.58
N THR A 14 5.96 1.12 -2.23
CA THR A 14 6.99 0.25 -1.65
C THR A 14 7.59 0.86 -0.38
N ALA A 15 7.82 2.18 -0.38
CA ALA A 15 8.26 2.90 0.81
C ALA A 15 7.21 2.86 1.94
N LEU A 16 5.93 3.09 1.63
CA LEU A 16 4.84 3.00 2.61
C LEU A 16 4.68 1.58 3.17
N ARG A 17 4.85 0.56 2.33
CA ARG A 17 4.82 -0.85 2.74
C ARG A 17 5.96 -1.19 3.69
N ALA A 18 7.15 -0.68 3.44
CA ALA A 18 8.31 -0.89 4.32
C ALA A 18 8.18 -0.11 5.63
N PHE A 19 7.53 1.07 5.59
CA PHE A 19 7.29 1.89 6.76
C PHE A 19 6.29 1.22 7.72
N TYR A 20 5.18 0.66 7.22
CA TYR A 20 4.16 0.03 8.06
C TYR A 20 4.72 -1.15 8.86
N GLY A 21 4.67 -1.08 10.20
CA GLY A 21 5.21 -2.09 11.10
C GLY A 21 6.72 -1.98 11.36
N SER A 22 7.39 -0.96 10.83
CA SER A 22 8.79 -0.65 11.16
C SER A 22 8.95 -0.09 12.57
N GLU A 23 10.18 -0.09 13.09
CA GLU A 23 10.50 0.55 14.37
C GLU A 23 10.16 2.05 14.36
N ASP A 24 10.41 2.75 13.24
CA ASP A 24 10.06 4.16 13.08
C ASP A 24 8.55 4.38 13.16
N TRP A 25 7.76 3.57 12.47
CA TRP A 25 6.31 3.65 12.54
C TRP A 25 5.80 3.41 13.97
N PHE A 26 6.36 2.41 14.67
CA PHE A 26 6.02 2.12 16.06
C PHE A 26 6.43 3.28 16.99
N HIS A 27 7.59 3.86 16.77
CA HIS A 27 8.08 5.01 17.51
C HIS A 27 7.14 6.20 17.36
N TRP A 28 6.84 6.62 16.12
CA TRP A 28 5.99 7.78 15.86
C TRP A 28 4.54 7.59 16.29
N ARG A 29 3.99 6.38 16.15
CA ARG A 29 2.61 6.12 16.58
C ARG A 29 2.45 6.10 18.10
N THR A 30 3.48 5.73 18.86
CA THR A 30 3.40 5.62 20.33
C THR A 30 3.71 6.91 21.06
N GLN A 31 4.39 7.87 20.42
CA GLN A 31 4.60 9.20 21.00
C GLN A 31 3.28 9.91 21.30
N GLU A 32 3.18 10.57 22.46
CA GLU A 32 2.07 11.49 22.74
C GLU A 32 2.32 12.82 22.01
N THR A 33 1.32 13.27 21.24
CA THR A 33 1.38 14.50 20.46
C THR A 33 0.18 15.37 20.80
N GLU A 34 0.35 16.68 20.96
CA GLU A 34 -0.73 17.64 21.28
C GLU A 34 -1.74 17.86 20.13
N GLY A 35 -1.73 17.01 19.10
CA GLY A 35 -2.61 17.10 17.94
C GLY A 35 -2.95 15.74 17.32
N LEU A 36 -3.83 15.76 16.32
CA LEU A 36 -4.20 14.58 15.54
C LEU A 36 -2.96 14.01 14.84
N LYS A 37 -2.69 12.73 15.09
CA LYS A 37 -1.63 12.00 14.40
C LYS A 37 -1.97 11.85 12.93
N ALA A 38 -0.94 11.85 12.08
CA ALA A 38 -1.10 11.55 10.67
C ALA A 38 -1.78 10.18 10.49
N GLY A 39 -2.72 10.07 9.55
CA GLY A 39 -3.49 8.84 9.35
C GLY A 39 -2.64 7.60 9.05
N ILE A 40 -1.46 7.78 8.43
CA ILE A 40 -0.47 6.72 8.21
C ILE A 40 0.08 6.08 9.49
N LEU A 41 -0.09 6.72 10.65
CA LEU A 41 0.30 6.20 11.96
C LEU A 41 -0.83 5.39 12.63
N SER A 42 -2.02 5.35 12.03
CA SER A 42 -3.08 4.43 12.41
C SER A 42 -2.71 2.99 12.04
N GLU A 43 -3.29 2.01 12.74
CA GLU A 43 -3.14 0.59 12.37
C GLU A 43 -3.87 0.29 11.06
N ASP A 44 -5.03 0.90 10.86
CA ASP A 44 -5.95 0.47 9.81
C ASP A 44 -5.55 1.01 8.43
N GLN A 45 -5.14 2.27 8.30
CA GLN A 45 -5.04 2.91 6.98
C GLN A 45 -3.97 2.28 6.07
N LEU A 46 -2.77 2.02 6.59
CA LEU A 46 -1.72 1.36 5.80
C LEU A 46 -2.00 -0.14 5.63
N TYR A 47 -2.66 -0.77 6.60
CA TYR A 47 -3.10 -2.16 6.47
C TYR A 47 -4.12 -2.33 5.34
N GLU A 48 -5.15 -1.49 5.31
CA GLU A 48 -6.17 -1.46 4.25
C GLU A 48 -5.54 -1.24 2.88
N LEU A 49 -4.63 -0.26 2.76
CA LEU A 49 -3.88 -0.01 1.52
C LEU A 49 -3.12 -1.25 1.04
N ILE A 50 -2.50 -1.99 1.97
CA ILE A 50 -1.77 -3.22 1.68
C ILE A 50 -2.72 -4.33 1.18
N CYS A 51 -3.87 -4.48 1.82
CA CYS A 51 -4.90 -5.42 1.41
C CYS A 51 -5.40 -5.12 0.00
N GLU A 52 -5.77 -3.86 -0.26
CA GLU A 52 -6.23 -3.40 -1.57
C GLU A 52 -5.19 -3.63 -2.67
N HIS A 53 -3.92 -3.35 -2.37
CA HIS A 53 -2.81 -3.65 -3.28
C HIS A 53 -2.71 -5.14 -3.62
N ASN A 54 -2.79 -6.02 -2.62
CA ASN A 54 -2.67 -7.47 -2.83
C ASN A 54 -3.86 -8.01 -3.66
N ASP A 55 -5.06 -7.49 -3.43
CA ASP A 55 -6.24 -7.83 -4.22
C ASP A 55 -6.10 -7.37 -5.67
N LEU A 56 -5.58 -6.15 -5.88
CA LEU A 56 -5.27 -5.64 -7.22
C LEU A 56 -4.26 -6.53 -7.94
N LEU A 57 -3.17 -6.92 -7.27
CA LEU A 57 -2.16 -7.82 -7.82
C LEU A 57 -2.79 -9.16 -8.26
N GLY A 58 -3.63 -9.75 -7.41
CA GLY A 58 -4.35 -10.99 -7.74
C GLY A 58 -5.31 -10.85 -8.92
N ARG A 59 -5.90 -9.67 -9.13
CA ARG A 59 -6.75 -9.38 -10.30
C ARG A 59 -5.92 -9.21 -11.58
N LEU A 60 -4.80 -8.48 -11.50
CA LEU A 60 -3.89 -8.29 -12.64
C LEU A 60 -3.28 -9.61 -13.12
N LEU A 61 -2.90 -10.50 -12.21
CA LEU A 61 -2.39 -11.83 -12.55
C LEU A 61 -3.43 -12.69 -13.28
N ARG A 62 -4.69 -12.65 -12.82
CA ARG A 62 -5.80 -13.36 -13.48
C ARG A 62 -6.09 -12.79 -14.87
N LEU A 63 -6.02 -11.47 -15.00
CA LEU A 63 -6.22 -10.77 -16.27
C LEU A 63 -5.10 -11.14 -17.26
N SER A 64 -3.83 -11.06 -16.86
CA SER A 64 -2.69 -11.38 -17.73
C SER A 64 -2.76 -12.84 -18.22
N SER A 65 -3.06 -13.79 -17.34
CA SER A 65 -3.29 -15.20 -17.72
C SER A 65 -4.43 -15.35 -18.75
N THR A 66 -5.51 -14.58 -18.60
CA THR A 66 -6.62 -14.60 -19.56
C THR A 66 -6.23 -14.01 -20.90
N MET A 67 -5.49 -12.91 -20.92
CA MET A 67 -4.96 -12.30 -22.14
C MET A 67 -4.05 -13.28 -22.89
N TYR A 68 -3.12 -13.94 -22.19
CA TYR A 68 -2.22 -14.92 -22.80
C TYR A 68 -2.95 -16.10 -23.46
N ARG A 69 -4.11 -16.51 -22.95
CA ARG A 69 -4.92 -17.58 -23.56
C ARG A 69 -5.61 -17.18 -24.86
N HIS A 70 -5.69 -15.88 -25.15
CA HIS A 70 -6.32 -15.35 -26.36
C HIS A 70 -5.30 -14.78 -27.37
N LEU A 71 -4.00 -15.00 -27.11
CA LEU A 71 -2.91 -14.81 -28.08
C LEU A 71 -2.75 -16.10 -28.90
#